data_AF-A0A2U8FHH6-F1
#
_entry.id   AF-A0A2U8FHH6-F1
#
_cell.length_a   1.000
_cell.length_b   1.000
_cell.length_c   1.000
_cell.angle_alpha   90.00
_cell.angle_beta   90.00
_cell.angle_gamma   90.00
#
_symmetry.space_group_name_H-M   'P 1'
#
loop_
_entity.id
_entity.type
_entity.pdbx_description
1 polymer ?
#
loop_
_entity_poly.entity_id
_entity_poly.type
_entity_poly.pdbx_seq_one_letter_code
_entity_poly.pdbx_strand_id
1 'polypeptide(L)'
;MELTLLDSSYINRIEPNTEFFIEEKNSQGNGQGKSIFRCHNEILLIKTRDNVTKVWCLANKKCAEAAFIIFESNSTLTLNIVEMKSKLTKSEFEKVISQFEGMYLSSIAVMAILKLGYPHQVKTFIAYKEESLSQPYNEDRPYSLNKTLIGRKDDILDMWKNEKIKLPHNVSASLVKGKRTENNGSHDYDFGFI
;
A
#
# COMPACT_ATOMS: atom_id res chain seq x y z
N MET A 1 -4.60 -12.30 -28.65
CA MET A 1 -5.00 -12.29 -27.23
C MET A 1 -5.16 -10.82 -26.88
N GLU A 2 -6.40 -10.34 -26.88
CA GLU A 2 -6.69 -8.91 -26.87
C GLU A 2 -6.33 -8.25 -25.54
N LEU A 3 -5.64 -7.11 -25.63
CA LEU A 3 -5.26 -6.20 -24.55
C LEU A 3 -6.48 -5.51 -23.88
N THR A 4 -7.70 -5.97 -24.12
CA THR A 4 -8.94 -5.46 -23.52
C THR A 4 -8.99 -5.61 -21.99
N LEU A 5 -8.10 -6.41 -21.40
CA LEU A 5 -7.92 -6.56 -19.94
C LEU A 5 -7.18 -5.37 -19.30
N LEU A 6 -6.36 -4.64 -20.07
CA LEU A 6 -5.50 -3.56 -19.57
C LEU A 6 -5.88 -2.25 -20.24
N ASP A 7 -7.04 -1.73 -19.85
CA ASP A 7 -7.41 -0.35 -20.17
C ASP A 7 -6.33 0.59 -19.62
N SER A 8 -5.82 1.49 -20.47
CA SER A 8 -4.76 2.45 -20.15
C SER A 8 -5.13 3.36 -18.97
N SER A 9 -6.41 3.45 -18.62
CA SER A 9 -6.85 4.13 -17.41
C SER A 9 -6.39 3.47 -16.09
N TYR A 10 -5.98 2.18 -16.11
CA TYR A 10 -5.52 1.44 -14.93
C TYR A 10 -4.01 1.22 -14.88
N ILE A 11 -3.34 1.19 -16.03
CA ILE A 11 -1.91 0.97 -16.13
C ILE A 11 -1.28 2.12 -16.90
N ASN A 12 -0.33 2.80 -16.26
CA ASN A 12 0.40 3.91 -16.85
C ASN A 12 1.90 3.63 -16.79
N ARG A 13 2.60 3.88 -17.91
CA ARG A 13 4.05 3.94 -17.93
C ARG A 13 4.49 5.33 -17.50
N ILE A 14 5.47 5.40 -16.61
CA ILE A 14 6.07 6.66 -16.16
C ILE A 14 7.53 6.62 -16.55
N GLU A 15 7.96 7.67 -17.24
CA GLU A 15 9.31 7.80 -17.74
C GLU A 15 10.33 7.99 -16.61
N PRO A 16 11.58 7.53 -16.79
CA PRO A 16 12.69 7.75 -15.85
C PRO A 16 12.83 9.22 -15.41
N ASN A 17 13.26 9.43 -14.15
CA ASN A 17 13.50 10.75 -13.55
C ASN A 17 12.26 11.66 -13.50
N THR A 18 11.06 11.07 -13.57
CA THR A 18 9.80 11.81 -13.47
C THR A 18 9.26 11.69 -12.05
N GLU A 19 8.84 12.82 -11.47
CA GLU A 19 8.07 12.83 -10.23
C GLU A 19 6.63 12.36 -10.51
N PHE A 20 6.10 11.51 -9.65
CA PHE A 20 4.72 11.06 -9.74
C PHE A 20 4.07 10.97 -8.36
N PHE A 21 2.74 10.94 -8.34
CA PHE A 21 1.97 10.91 -7.10
C PHE A 21 0.82 9.92 -7.14
N ILE A 22 0.49 9.43 -5.95
CA ILE A 22 -0.69 8.59 -5.67
C ILE A 22 -1.60 9.39 -4.75
N GLU A 23 -2.87 9.53 -5.12
CA GLU A 23 -3.87 10.30 -4.38
C GLU A 23 -4.71 9.37 -3.49
N GLU A 24 -5.00 9.82 -2.27
CA GLU A 24 -5.88 9.11 -1.33
C GLU A 24 -7.31 8.98 -1.91
N LYS A 25 -7.87 7.77 -1.86
CA LYS A 25 -9.27 7.54 -2.25
C LYS A 25 -10.20 8.13 -1.20
N ASN A 26 -10.67 9.35 -1.42
CA ASN A 26 -11.74 9.92 -0.60
C ASN A 26 -12.88 10.44 -1.47
N SER A 27 -14.05 9.81 -1.34
CA SER A 27 -15.29 10.15 -2.04
C SER A 27 -15.87 11.51 -1.63
N GLN A 28 -15.42 12.09 -0.51
CA GLN A 28 -15.99 13.32 0.08
C GLN A 28 -15.11 14.57 -0.07
N GLY A 29 -13.97 14.50 -0.77
CA GLY A 29 -13.13 15.65 -1.14
C GLY A 29 -12.37 16.34 0.00
N ASN A 30 -12.87 16.31 1.23
CA ASN A 30 -12.20 16.91 2.38
C ASN A 30 -11.04 16.04 2.87
N GLY A 31 -9.81 16.60 2.83
CA GLY A 31 -8.62 15.96 3.36
C GLY A 31 -7.96 14.94 2.45
N GLN A 32 -8.19 15.03 1.13
CA GLN A 32 -7.38 14.31 0.14
C GLN A 32 -5.91 14.70 0.30
N GLY A 33 -5.03 13.71 0.23
CA GLY A 33 -3.58 13.89 0.26
C GLY A 33 -2.90 13.09 -0.81
N LYS A 34 -1.63 13.42 -1.06
CA LYS A 34 -0.79 12.77 -2.06
C LYS A 34 0.41 12.11 -1.40
N SER A 35 0.75 10.93 -1.89
CA SER A 35 2.05 10.32 -1.67
C SER A 35 2.92 10.59 -2.91
N ILE A 36 4.02 11.32 -2.72
CA ILE A 36 4.91 11.78 -3.80
C ILE A 36 6.14 10.87 -3.85
N PHE A 37 6.56 10.52 -5.06
CA PHE A 37 7.67 9.62 -5.33
C PHE A 37 8.51 10.12 -6.50
N ARG A 38 9.81 9.80 -6.47
CA ARG A 38 10.76 10.05 -7.56
C ARG A 38 11.56 8.78 -7.81
N CYS A 39 11.82 8.46 -9.07
CA CYS A 39 12.62 7.28 -9.41
C CYS A 39 13.49 7.57 -10.63
N HIS A 40 14.72 7.06 -10.62
CA HIS A 40 15.64 7.15 -11.77
C HIS A 40 15.29 6.15 -12.88
N ASN A 41 14.47 5.16 -12.56
CA ASN A 41 14.13 4.07 -13.45
C ASN A 41 12.72 4.23 -14.01
N GLU A 42 12.44 3.47 -15.05
CA GLU A 42 11.11 3.34 -15.59
C GLU A 42 10.16 2.66 -14.60
N ILE A 43 8.90 3.13 -14.59
CA ILE A 43 7.86 2.60 -13.72
C ILE A 43 6.63 2.19 -14.52
N LEU A 44 6.08 1.02 -14.17
CA LEU A 44 4.72 0.64 -14.51
C LEU A 44 3.80 0.90 -13.31
N LEU A 45 3.03 1.98 -13.36
CA LEU A 45 2.05 2.32 -12.34
C LEU A 45 0.74 1.56 -12.58
N ILE A 46 0.32 0.78 -11.58
CA ILE A 46 -0.94 0.06 -11.51
C ILE A 46 -1.86 0.83 -10.56
N LYS A 47 -2.71 1.70 -11.12
CA LYS A 47 -3.72 2.42 -10.33
C LYS A 47 -4.95 1.54 -10.15
N THR A 48 -5.43 1.45 -8.91
CA THR A 48 -6.79 1.00 -8.68
C THR A 48 -7.61 2.25 -8.46
N ARG A 49 -8.42 2.65 -9.43
CA ARG A 49 -9.49 3.63 -9.13
C ARG A 49 -10.55 2.92 -8.27
N ASP A 50 -11.62 3.59 -7.87
CA ASP A 50 -12.77 2.95 -7.18
C ASP A 50 -13.37 1.77 -7.96
N ASN A 51 -12.98 1.60 -9.22
CA ASN A 51 -13.12 0.38 -9.97
C ASN A 51 -11.97 -0.57 -9.59
N VAL A 52 -12.29 -1.59 -8.78
CA VAL A 52 -11.48 -2.80 -8.58
C VAL A 52 -10.83 -3.13 -9.91
N THR A 53 -9.49 -3.23 -9.94
CA THR A 53 -8.73 -3.63 -11.12
C THR A 53 -9.53 -4.73 -11.78
N LYS A 54 -9.93 -4.54 -13.04
CA LYS A 54 -10.81 -5.44 -13.80
C LYS A 54 -10.15 -6.81 -14.08
N VAL A 55 -9.30 -7.29 -13.18
CA VAL A 55 -8.90 -8.67 -13.02
C VAL A 55 -10.06 -9.37 -12.31
N TRP A 56 -11.11 -9.70 -13.07
CA TRP A 56 -12.42 -10.19 -12.58
C TRP A 56 -12.34 -11.51 -11.79
N CYS A 57 -11.16 -12.14 -11.73
CA CYS A 57 -10.93 -13.44 -11.12
C CYS A 57 -10.40 -13.40 -9.68
N LEU A 58 -10.03 -12.24 -9.12
CA LEU A 58 -9.53 -12.20 -7.74
C LEU A 58 -10.67 -12.20 -6.73
N ALA A 59 -10.68 -13.22 -5.86
CA ALA A 59 -11.65 -13.37 -4.78
C ALA A 59 -11.54 -12.25 -3.74
N ASN A 60 -10.31 -11.74 -3.49
CA ASN A 60 -10.09 -10.57 -2.65
C ASN A 60 -10.12 -9.29 -3.49
N LYS A 61 -11.19 -8.51 -3.33
CA LYS A 61 -11.38 -7.21 -4.01
C LYS A 61 -10.87 -6.02 -3.20
N LYS A 62 -10.32 -6.24 -2.00
CA LYS A 62 -9.72 -5.17 -1.19
C LYS A 62 -8.35 -4.84 -1.77
N CYS A 63 -8.25 -3.67 -2.39
CA CYS A 63 -7.01 -3.20 -2.97
C CYS A 63 -6.56 -1.93 -2.25
N ALA A 64 -5.24 -1.76 -2.18
CA ALA A 64 -4.65 -0.50 -1.76
C ALA A 64 -4.93 0.63 -2.75
N GLU A 65 -4.51 1.87 -2.50
CA GLU A 65 -4.71 2.96 -3.47
C GLU A 65 -4.04 2.64 -4.81
N ALA A 66 -2.78 2.21 -4.77
CA ALA A 66 -2.03 1.87 -5.97
C ALA A 66 -0.90 0.88 -5.69
N ALA A 67 -0.38 0.31 -6.77
CA ALA A 67 0.91 -0.33 -6.79
C ALA A 67 1.70 0.15 -8.01
N PHE A 68 3.01 0.04 -7.98
CA PHE A 68 3.84 0.32 -9.13
C PHE A 68 5.08 -0.58 -9.13
N ILE A 69 5.54 -0.90 -10.33
CA ILE A 69 6.70 -1.77 -10.54
C ILE A 69 7.82 -0.91 -11.08
N ILE A 70 8.98 -0.98 -10.43
CA ILE A 70 10.21 -0.36 -10.92
C ILE A 70 10.97 -1.40 -11.75
N PHE A 71 11.35 -1.01 -12.97
CA PHE A 71 12.26 -1.80 -13.80
C PHE A 71 13.70 -1.38 -13.52
N GLU A 72 14.37 -2.14 -12.66
CA GLU A 72 15.76 -1.88 -12.31
C GLU A 72 16.71 -2.44 -13.38
N SER A 73 17.98 -2.02 -13.32
CA SER A 73 19.04 -2.62 -14.12
C SER A 73 19.10 -4.14 -13.91
N ASN A 74 19.46 -4.89 -14.96
CA ASN A 74 19.58 -6.37 -14.94
C ASN A 74 18.25 -7.12 -14.79
N SER A 75 17.14 -6.59 -15.31
CA SER A 75 15.82 -7.25 -15.29
C SER A 75 15.29 -7.52 -13.87
N THR A 76 15.80 -6.78 -12.88
CA THR A 76 15.28 -6.84 -11.51
C THR A 76 13.98 -6.03 -11.45
N LEU A 77 12.98 -6.59 -10.78
CA LEU A 77 11.66 -5.99 -10.66
C LEU A 77 11.36 -5.78 -9.18
N THR A 78 11.07 -4.53 -8.81
CA THR A 78 10.65 -4.18 -7.46
C THR A 78 9.20 -3.75 -7.48
N LEU A 79 8.34 -4.51 -6.80
CA LEU A 79 6.93 -4.18 -6.63
C LEU A 79 6.75 -3.31 -5.39
N ASN A 80 6.13 -2.15 -5.58
CA ASN A 80 5.84 -1.19 -4.53
C ASN A 80 4.32 -1.07 -4.40
N ILE A 81 3.79 -1.19 -3.19
CA ILE A 81 2.36 -1.11 -2.90
C ILE A 81 2.14 0.04 -1.94
N VAL A 82 1.19 0.93 -2.22
CA VAL A 82 0.99 2.16 -1.45
C VAL A 82 -0.41 2.21 -0.90
N GLU A 83 -0.51 2.39 0.41
CA GLU A 83 -1.76 2.65 1.12
C GLU A 83 -1.74 4.01 1.83
N MET A 84 -2.86 4.73 1.86
CA MET A 84 -3.05 5.96 2.62
C MET A 84 -4.20 5.82 3.63
N LYS A 85 -4.01 6.34 4.84
CA LYS A 85 -5.05 6.37 5.88
C LYS A 85 -5.10 7.71 6.55
N SER A 86 -6.29 8.20 6.88
CA SER A 86 -6.39 9.40 7.73
C SER A 86 -6.00 9.06 9.18
N LYS A 87 -6.58 8.01 9.75
CA LYS A 87 -6.26 7.53 11.10
C LYS A 87 -5.87 6.06 11.10
N LEU A 88 -4.76 5.75 11.73
CA LEU A 88 -4.25 4.39 11.83
C LEU A 88 -4.44 3.86 13.26
N THR A 89 -5.48 3.05 13.43
CA THR A 89 -5.71 2.24 14.63
C THR A 89 -5.28 0.80 14.36
N LYS A 90 -5.25 -0.07 15.38
CA LYS A 90 -4.97 -1.50 15.17
C LYS A 90 -5.91 -2.14 14.14
N SER A 91 -7.22 -1.90 14.25
CA SER A 91 -8.21 -2.47 13.30
C SER A 91 -8.06 -1.87 11.90
N GLU A 92 -7.70 -0.59 11.78
CA GLU A 92 -7.40 -0.02 10.47
C GLU A 92 -6.13 -0.62 9.87
N PHE A 93 -5.11 -0.92 10.68
CA PHE A 93 -3.91 -1.55 10.18
C PHE A 93 -4.14 -3.00 9.73
N GLU A 94 -5.02 -3.76 10.39
CA GLU A 94 -5.50 -5.06 9.88
C GLU A 94 -6.14 -4.94 8.48
N LYS A 95 -6.92 -3.88 8.25
CA LYS A 95 -7.50 -3.60 6.93
C LYS A 95 -6.42 -3.25 5.91
N VAL A 96 -5.43 -2.44 6.29
CA VAL A 96 -4.28 -2.10 5.44
C VAL A 96 -3.55 -3.37 5.01
N ILE A 97 -3.30 -4.31 5.93
CA ILE A 97 -2.69 -5.61 5.58
C ILE A 97 -3.55 -6.33 4.54
N SER A 98 -4.87 -6.44 4.74
CA SER A 98 -5.78 -7.05 3.76
C SER A 98 -5.75 -6.36 2.39
N GLN A 99 -5.60 -5.02 2.36
CA GLN A 99 -5.49 -4.22 1.14
C GLN A 99 -4.14 -4.44 0.43
N PHE A 100 -3.05 -4.55 1.18
CA PHE A 100 -1.74 -4.92 0.65
C PHE A 100 -1.75 -6.32 0.03
N GLU A 101 -2.38 -7.30 0.68
CA GLU A 101 -2.51 -8.66 0.15
C GLU A 101 -3.28 -8.67 -1.18
N GLY A 102 -4.44 -8.00 -1.24
CA GLY A 102 -5.23 -7.96 -2.48
C GLY A 102 -4.55 -7.19 -3.60
N MET A 103 -3.84 -6.10 -3.28
CA MET A 103 -3.06 -5.36 -4.27
C MET A 103 -1.84 -6.17 -4.75
N TYR A 104 -1.17 -6.90 -3.86
CA TYR A 104 -0.07 -7.79 -4.24
C TYR A 104 -0.56 -8.83 -5.26
N LEU A 105 -1.66 -9.54 -4.97
CA LEU A 105 -2.23 -10.53 -5.88
C LEU A 105 -2.66 -9.90 -7.22
N SER A 106 -3.25 -8.72 -7.18
CA SER A 106 -3.62 -7.95 -8.38
C SER A 106 -2.39 -7.59 -9.22
N SER A 107 -1.32 -7.16 -8.58
CA SER A 107 -0.07 -6.79 -9.24
C SER A 107 0.60 -8.00 -9.88
N ILE A 108 0.65 -9.14 -9.18
CA ILE A 108 1.16 -10.40 -9.74
C ILE A 108 0.34 -10.84 -10.96
N ALA A 109 -0.99 -10.73 -10.91
CA ALA A 109 -1.84 -11.04 -12.05
C ALA A 109 -1.53 -10.13 -13.26
N VAL A 110 -1.38 -8.83 -13.04
CA VAL A 110 -0.97 -7.87 -14.08
C VAL A 110 0.39 -8.22 -14.66
N MET A 111 1.38 -8.51 -13.81
CA MET A 111 2.73 -8.93 -14.24
C MET A 111 2.69 -10.20 -15.07
N ALA A 112 1.84 -11.17 -14.71
CA ALA A 112 1.66 -12.41 -15.45
C ALA A 112 1.02 -12.17 -16.84
N ILE A 113 -0.01 -11.32 -16.92
CA ILE A 113 -0.66 -10.93 -18.20
C ILE A 113 0.37 -10.26 -19.12
N LEU A 114 1.20 -9.37 -18.56
CA LEU A 114 2.25 -8.67 -19.28
C LEU A 114 3.53 -9.49 -19.48
N LYS A 115 3.58 -10.72 -18.95
CA LYS A 115 4.74 -11.62 -19.01
C LYS A 115 6.04 -11.00 -18.48
N LEU A 116 5.94 -10.19 -17.42
CA LEU A 116 7.09 -9.52 -16.81
C LEU A 116 7.89 -10.43 -15.87
N GLY A 117 7.32 -11.56 -15.44
CA GLY A 117 7.91 -12.43 -14.42
C GLY A 117 7.44 -12.06 -13.01
N TYR A 118 8.22 -12.45 -11.99
CA TYR A 118 7.91 -12.19 -10.58
C TYR A 118 8.79 -11.06 -10.01
N PRO A 119 8.28 -10.26 -9.05
CA PRO A 119 9.10 -9.26 -8.38
C PRO A 119 10.17 -9.94 -7.52
N HIS A 120 11.38 -9.43 -7.58
CA HIS A 120 12.51 -9.85 -6.74
C HIS A 120 12.39 -9.26 -5.34
N GLN A 121 11.83 -8.06 -5.25
CA GLN A 121 11.59 -7.35 -3.99
C GLN A 121 10.16 -6.82 -3.97
N VAL A 122 9.55 -6.84 -2.78
CA VAL A 122 8.28 -6.18 -2.51
C VAL A 122 8.45 -5.17 -1.38
N LYS A 123 8.04 -3.93 -1.63
CA LYS A 123 7.99 -2.84 -0.65
C LYS A 123 6.53 -2.40 -0.48
N THR A 124 6.15 -2.12 0.75
CA THR A 124 4.84 -1.57 1.10
C THR A 124 5.06 -0.20 1.72
N PHE A 125 4.23 0.76 1.35
CA PHE A 125 4.28 2.14 1.83
C PHE A 125 2.95 2.46 2.48
N ILE A 126 3.01 3.06 3.66
CA ILE A 126 1.82 3.53 4.35
C ILE A 126 1.97 5.01 4.72
N ALA A 127 1.06 5.85 4.21
CA ALA A 127 1.00 7.26 4.56
C ALA A 127 -0.20 7.54 5.49
N TYR A 128 0.03 8.07 6.70
CA TYR A 128 -1.03 8.27 7.70
C TYR A 128 -0.99 9.66 8.35
N LYS A 129 -2.13 10.26 8.72
CA LYS A 129 -2.16 11.55 9.44
C LYS A 129 -1.99 11.35 10.95
N GLU A 130 -2.81 10.46 11.50
CA GLU A 130 -2.81 10.11 12.92
C GLU A 130 -2.53 8.63 13.14
N GLU A 131 -1.88 8.30 14.26
CA GLU A 131 -1.50 6.94 14.62
C GLU A 131 -1.82 6.67 16.09
N SER A 132 -2.40 5.49 16.35
CA SER A 132 -2.83 5.03 17.67
C SER A 132 -2.78 3.50 17.79
N LEU A 133 -1.83 2.84 17.09
CA LEU A 133 -1.66 1.38 17.16
C LEU A 133 -1.09 0.94 18.50
N SER A 134 -0.17 1.73 19.06
CA SER A 134 0.54 1.39 20.30
C SER A 134 -0.04 2.06 21.55
N GLN A 135 -1.13 2.81 21.44
CA GLN A 135 -1.73 3.43 22.62
C GLN A 135 -2.38 2.36 23.51
N PRO A 136 -2.03 2.29 24.80
CA PRO A 136 -2.79 1.47 25.74
C PRO A 136 -4.24 1.97 25.74
N TYR A 137 -5.18 1.02 25.79
CA TYR A 137 -6.60 1.31 25.87
C TYR A 137 -6.85 2.31 27.00
N ASN A 138 -7.45 3.47 26.72
CA ASN A 138 -7.70 4.55 27.70
C ASN A 138 -8.17 4.01 29.06
N GLU A 139 -7.48 4.41 30.12
CA GLU A 139 -7.72 4.03 31.52
C GLU A 139 -9.07 4.54 32.07
N ASP A 140 -9.78 5.39 31.32
CA ASP A 140 -11.08 5.98 31.72
C ASP A 140 -12.32 5.10 31.43
N ARG A 141 -12.16 3.84 31.00
CA ARG A 141 -13.29 2.91 30.85
C ARG A 141 -13.42 2.02 32.09
N PRO A 142 -14.58 1.99 32.76
CA PRO A 142 -14.77 1.16 33.96
C PRO A 142 -14.62 -0.31 33.58
N TYR A 143 -13.59 -0.95 34.15
CA TYR A 143 -13.43 -2.39 34.36
C TYR A 143 -14.20 -3.32 33.40
N SER A 144 -13.86 -3.28 32.12
CA SER A 144 -14.01 -4.45 31.26
C SER A 144 -12.60 -5.01 31.07
N LEU A 145 -12.24 -5.96 31.93
CA LEU A 145 -11.05 -6.79 31.82
C LEU A 145 -11.08 -7.55 30.48
N ASN A 146 -10.61 -6.91 29.41
CA ASN A 146 -10.14 -7.64 28.25
C ASN A 146 -8.90 -8.39 28.71
N LYS A 147 -9.07 -9.67 29.02
CA LYS A 147 -7.99 -10.61 29.28
C LYS A 147 -7.13 -10.71 28.02
N THR A 148 -6.18 -9.80 27.85
CA THR A 148 -5.07 -10.03 26.93
C THR A 148 -4.32 -11.22 27.51
N LEU A 149 -4.45 -12.39 26.89
CA LEU A 149 -3.74 -13.60 27.27
C LEU A 149 -2.24 -13.26 27.37
N ILE A 150 -1.73 -13.23 28.59
CA ILE A 150 -0.30 -13.03 28.87
C ILE A 150 0.43 -14.15 28.13
N GLY A 151 1.29 -13.77 27.17
CA GLY A 151 2.07 -14.71 26.35
C GLY A 151 1.62 -14.89 24.89
N ARG A 152 0.54 -14.23 24.43
CA ARG A 152 0.26 -14.16 22.98
C ARG A 152 0.97 -12.98 22.33
N LYS A 153 1.79 -13.30 21.33
CA LYS A 153 2.45 -12.33 20.45
C LYS A 153 1.39 -11.60 19.62
N ASP A 154 1.41 -10.27 19.62
CA ASP A 154 0.50 -9.46 18.81
C ASP A 154 1.12 -9.25 17.43
N ASP A 155 0.89 -10.19 16.53
CA ASP A 155 1.51 -10.23 15.21
C ASP A 155 1.34 -8.91 14.43
N ILE A 156 0.21 -8.21 14.60
CA ILE A 156 -0.06 -6.94 13.93
C ILE A 156 0.86 -5.83 14.45
N LEU A 157 0.99 -5.73 15.77
CA LEU A 157 1.87 -4.74 16.39
C LEU A 157 3.34 -5.06 16.07
N ASP A 158 3.69 -6.34 15.97
CA ASP A 158 5.03 -6.76 15.59
C ASP A 158 5.34 -6.49 14.12
N MET A 159 4.39 -6.66 13.20
CA MET A 159 4.55 -6.26 11.80
C MET A 159 4.80 -4.75 11.70
N TRP A 160 4.05 -3.96 12.48
CA TRP A 160 4.24 -2.51 12.56
C TRP A 160 5.62 -2.14 13.10
N LYS A 161 6.02 -2.69 14.26
CA LYS A 161 7.29 -2.37 14.92
C LYS A 161 8.51 -2.83 14.13
N ASN A 162 8.44 -4.02 13.53
CA ASN A 162 9.56 -4.61 12.78
C ASN A 162 9.59 -4.21 11.31
N GLU A 163 8.63 -3.39 10.86
CA GLU A 163 8.58 -2.85 9.49
C GLU A 163 8.56 -3.95 8.42
N LYS A 164 7.83 -5.03 8.71
CA LYS A 164 7.70 -6.18 7.83
C LYS A 164 6.26 -6.63 7.75
N ILE A 165 5.73 -6.71 6.54
CA ILE A 165 4.41 -7.27 6.24
C ILE A 165 4.58 -8.66 5.65
N LYS A 166 3.81 -9.62 6.15
CA LYS A 166 3.67 -10.92 5.52
C LYS A 166 2.61 -10.83 4.42
N LEU A 167 2.98 -11.22 3.20
CA LEU A 167 2.11 -11.30 2.04
C LEU A 167 1.93 -12.76 1.61
N PRO A 168 0.96 -13.07 0.73
CA PRO A 168 0.80 -14.41 0.17
C PRO A 168 2.08 -14.94 -0.49
N HIS A 169 2.15 -16.26 -0.66
CA HIS A 169 3.31 -16.96 -1.23
C HIS A 169 4.61 -16.82 -0.40
N ASN A 170 4.47 -16.69 0.94
CA ASN A 170 5.60 -16.53 1.88
C ASN A 170 6.49 -15.31 1.59
N VAL A 171 5.95 -14.29 0.94
CA VAL A 171 6.67 -13.05 0.66
C VAL A 171 6.69 -12.18 1.92
N SER A 172 7.87 -11.72 2.32
CA SER A 172 8.05 -10.71 3.36
C SER A 172 8.38 -9.36 2.73
N ALA A 173 7.44 -8.42 2.77
CA ALA A 173 7.64 -7.07 2.25
C ALA A 173 8.15 -6.13 3.35
N SER A 174 9.01 -5.18 2.99
CA SER A 174 9.38 -4.08 3.90
C SER A 174 8.23 -3.08 4.01
N LEU A 175 8.03 -2.49 5.18
CA LEU A 175 7.04 -1.45 5.43
C LEU A 175 7.72 -0.10 5.62
N VAL A 176 7.53 0.81 4.67
CA VAL A 176 7.97 2.21 4.77
C VAL A 176 6.79 3.04 5.26
N LYS A 177 7.01 3.81 6.33
CA LYS A 177 5.99 4.60 7.01
C LYS A 177 6.19 6.08 6.73
N GLY A 178 5.11 6.79 6.41
CA GLY A 178 5.09 8.23 6.23
C GLY A 178 4.00 8.91 7.05
N LYS A 179 4.37 9.80 7.96
CA LYS A 179 3.38 10.60 8.72
C LYS A 179 3.07 11.89 7.96
N ARG A 180 1.84 11.98 7.43
CA ARG A 180 1.30 13.13 6.70
C ARG A 180 1.06 14.27 7.69
N THR A 181 1.77 15.37 7.49
CA THR A 181 1.56 16.62 8.22
C THR A 181 0.75 17.57 7.35
N GLU A 182 -0.14 18.35 7.97
CA GLU A 182 -0.80 19.43 7.24
C GLU A 182 0.23 20.47 6.82
N ASN A 183 0.32 20.74 5.52
CA ASN A 183 1.21 21.75 4.96
C ASN A 183 0.41 22.54 3.92
N ASN A 184 0.17 23.83 4.18
CA ASN A 184 -0.66 24.69 3.32
C ASN A 184 -2.06 24.12 2.98
N GLY A 185 -2.68 23.39 3.91
CA GLY A 185 -4.01 22.79 3.74
C GLY A 185 -4.04 21.48 2.95
N SER A 186 -2.89 20.96 2.48
CA SER A 186 -2.77 19.60 1.95
C SER A 186 -2.16 18.66 2.99
N HIS A 187 -2.57 17.38 2.97
CA HIS A 187 -2.02 16.33 3.82
C HIS A 187 -1.17 15.38 2.99
N ASP A 188 -0.09 15.91 2.43
CA ASP A 188 0.80 15.17 1.55
C ASP A 188 1.96 14.55 2.31
N TYR A 189 2.59 13.55 1.72
CA TYR A 189 3.86 13.01 2.19
C TYR A 189 4.76 12.67 1.02
N ASP A 190 6.02 13.10 1.12
CA ASP A 190 7.04 12.84 0.11
C ASP A 190 7.92 11.68 0.58
N PHE A 191 7.84 10.56 -0.12
CA PHE A 191 8.69 9.38 0.12
C PHE A 191 10.07 9.52 -0.53
N GLY A 192 10.31 10.57 -1.30
CA GLY A 192 11.60 10.89 -1.89
C GLY A 192 11.96 10.03 -3.09
N PHE A 193 13.26 9.84 -3.28
CA PHE A 193 13.80 8.95 -4.29
C PHE A 193 13.76 7.49 -3.82
N ILE A 194 13.21 6.63 -4.67
CA ILE A 194 13.02 5.19 -4.40
C ILE A 194 13.71 4.29 -5.43
#